data_AF-A0A1Y3T3P1-F1
#
_entry.id   AF-A0A1Y3T3P1-F1
#
_cell.length_a   1.000
_cell.length_b   1.000
_cell.length_c   1.000
_cell.angle_alpha   90.00
_cell.angle_beta   90.00
_cell.angle_gamma   90.00
#
_symmetry.space_group_name_H-M   'P 1'
#
loop_
_entity.id
_entity.type
_entity.pdbx_description
1 polymer ?
#
loop_
_entity_poly.entity_id
_entity_poly.type
_entity_poly.pdbx_seq_one_letter_code
_entity_poly.pdbx_strand_id
1 'polypeptide(L)'
;MSAKAKYAVIYRHREKYSVLVMCRFFSVSRSGYYSFVRRLNRPEKDASLAEKIRSQQDKCFHTYGYRRMWQWLKNSEEIIHNPKTILRVMKKYGLLSEIRRRRRWQQMGQQLHKYQNLLNRNFQAEAPNRKWVT
;
A
#
# COMPACT_ATOMS: atom_id res chain seq x y z
N MET A 1 -9.03 -24.46 -17.13
CA MET A 1 -7.70 -24.21 -16.55
C MET A 1 -6.96 -23.13 -17.34
N SER A 2 -6.44 -22.08 -16.71
CA SER A 2 -5.70 -21.00 -17.39
C SER A 2 -4.44 -21.52 -18.09
N ALA A 3 -4.03 -20.94 -19.22
CA ALA A 3 -2.79 -21.28 -19.91
C ALA A 3 -1.56 -21.20 -18.97
N LYS A 4 -1.53 -20.23 -18.06
CA LYS A 4 -0.46 -20.10 -17.04
C LYS A 4 -0.41 -21.33 -16.11
N ALA A 5 -1.57 -21.82 -15.67
CA ALA A 5 -1.65 -23.00 -14.82
C ALA A 5 -1.22 -24.27 -15.60
N LYS A 6 -1.62 -24.41 -16.86
CA LYS A 6 -1.15 -25.50 -17.74
C LYS A 6 0.38 -25.48 -17.86
N TYR A 7 0.98 -24.32 -18.15
CA TYR A 7 2.45 -24.20 -18.21
C TYR A 7 3.15 -24.51 -16.89
N ALA A 8 2.55 -24.17 -15.75
CA ALA A 8 3.09 -24.51 -14.43
C ALA A 8 3.12 -26.04 -14.18
N VAL A 9 2.07 -26.76 -14.60
CA VAL A 9 2.04 -28.23 -14.55
C VAL A 9 3.12 -28.82 -15.45
N ILE A 10 3.24 -28.35 -16.69
CA ILE A 10 4.28 -28.77 -17.63
C ILE A 10 5.67 -28.54 -17.02
N TYR A 11 5.89 -27.36 -16.43
CA TYR A 11 7.17 -27.02 -15.79
C TYR A 11 7.51 -27.95 -14.63
N ARG A 12 6.52 -28.32 -13.80
CA ARG A 12 6.71 -29.23 -12.66
C ARG A 12 7.07 -30.66 -13.06
N HIS A 13 6.56 -31.14 -14.21
CA HIS A 13 6.75 -32.51 -14.67
C HIS A 13 7.73 -32.67 -15.86
N ARG A 14 8.46 -31.60 -16.20
CA ARG A 14 9.40 -31.55 -17.35
C ARG A 14 10.52 -32.59 -17.34
N GLU A 15 10.86 -33.12 -16.17
CA GLU A 15 11.91 -34.15 -16.00
C GLU A 15 11.37 -35.57 -16.20
N LYS A 16 10.05 -35.76 -16.04
CA LYS A 16 9.39 -37.07 -16.17
C LYS A 16 8.78 -37.29 -17.56
N TYR A 17 8.35 -36.21 -18.22
CA TYR A 17 7.70 -36.27 -19.52
C TYR A 17 8.28 -35.24 -20.49
N SER A 18 8.23 -35.54 -21.78
CA SER A 18 8.62 -34.58 -22.82
C SER A 18 7.71 -33.35 -22.80
N VAL A 19 8.31 -32.16 -22.76
CA VAL A 19 7.60 -30.87 -22.86
C VAL A 19 6.74 -30.82 -24.12
N LEU A 20 7.20 -31.40 -25.23
CA LEU A 20 6.44 -31.41 -26.49
C LEU A 20 5.15 -32.22 -26.37
N VAL A 21 5.21 -33.39 -25.72
CA VAL A 21 4.04 -34.26 -25.49
C VAL A 21 3.06 -33.57 -24.56
N MET A 22 3.54 -32.98 -23.46
CA MET A 22 2.65 -32.27 -22.53
C MET A 22 2.02 -31.02 -23.15
N CYS A 23 2.76 -30.25 -23.96
CA CYS A 23 2.21 -29.11 -24.67
C CYS A 23 1.08 -29.52 -25.63
N ARG A 24 1.25 -30.65 -26.34
CA ARG A 24 0.19 -31.22 -27.20
C ARG A 24 -1.01 -31.68 -26.37
N PHE A 25 -0.78 -32.41 -25.28
CA PHE A 25 -1.83 -32.90 -24.38
C PHE A 25 -2.69 -31.76 -23.80
N PHE A 26 -2.05 -30.66 -23.37
CA PHE A 26 -2.76 -29.51 -22.81
C PHE A 26 -3.29 -28.53 -23.86
N SER A 27 -3.08 -28.80 -25.16
CA SER A 27 -3.40 -27.91 -26.29
C SER A 27 -2.83 -26.50 -26.09
N VAL A 28 -1.53 -26.40 -25.80
CA VAL A 28 -0.81 -25.13 -25.62
C VAL A 28 0.44 -25.06 -26.50
N SER A 29 0.86 -23.85 -26.87
CA SER A 29 2.03 -23.68 -27.74
C SER A 29 3.34 -23.90 -26.98
N ARG A 30 4.29 -24.57 -27.65
CA ARG A 30 5.65 -24.77 -27.13
C ARG A 30 6.40 -23.44 -26.94
N SER A 31 6.23 -22.50 -27.86
CA SER A 31 6.79 -21.14 -27.75
C SER A 31 6.22 -20.39 -26.54
N GLY A 32 4.93 -20.57 -26.24
CA GLY A 32 4.27 -20.04 -25.05
C GLY A 32 4.87 -20.59 -23.76
N TYR A 33 5.14 -21.90 -23.71
CA TYR A 33 5.80 -22.54 -22.57
C TYR A 33 7.19 -21.96 -22.30
N TYR A 34 8.07 -21.87 -23.30
CA TYR A 34 9.41 -21.30 -23.08
C TYR A 34 9.36 -19.80 -22.77
N SER A 35 8.39 -19.06 -23.31
CA SER A 35 8.12 -17.68 -22.90
C SER A 35 7.68 -17.59 -21.43
N PHE A 36 6.93 -18.56 -20.92
CA PHE A 36 6.58 -18.68 -19.51
C PHE A 36 7.83 -19.00 -18.65
N VAL A 37 8.65 -19.97 -19.06
CA VAL A 37 9.91 -20.34 -18.35
C VAL A 37 10.86 -19.14 -18.24
N ARG A 38 11.06 -18.41 -19.34
CA ARG A 38 11.89 -17.19 -19.34
C ARG A 38 11.38 -16.11 -18.39
N ARG A 39 10.06 -16.04 -18.17
CA ARG A 39 9.46 -15.09 -17.21
C ARG A 39 9.63 -15.56 -15.77
N LEU A 40 9.62 -16.87 -15.53
CA LEU A 40 9.79 -17.45 -14.19
C LEU A 40 11.21 -17.20 -13.66
N ASN A 41 12.23 -17.28 -14.51
CA ASN A 41 13.62 -17.07 -14.13
C ASN A 41 14.02 -15.58 -14.03
N ARG A 42 13.09 -14.65 -14.27
CA ARG A 42 13.41 -13.22 -14.13
C ARG A 42 13.32 -12.83 -12.65
N PRO A 43 14.33 -12.13 -12.12
CA PRO A 43 14.21 -11.56 -10.78
C PRO A 43 13.02 -10.62 -10.75
N GLU A 44 12.31 -10.68 -9.63
CA GLU A 44 11.13 -9.87 -9.36
C GLU A 44 11.55 -8.39 -9.27
N LYS A 45 11.37 -7.65 -10.36
CA LYS A 45 11.84 -6.25 -10.48
C LYS A 45 11.32 -5.32 -9.38
N ASP A 46 10.14 -5.63 -8.86
CA ASP A 46 9.49 -4.81 -7.84
C ASP A 46 9.99 -5.13 -6.42
N ALA A 47 10.77 -6.20 -6.21
CA ALA A 47 11.12 -6.70 -4.89
C ALA A 47 11.96 -5.70 -4.09
N SER A 48 13.01 -5.14 -4.68
CA SER A 48 13.88 -4.15 -4.02
C SER A 48 13.11 -2.88 -3.64
N LEU A 49 12.21 -2.41 -4.51
CA LEU A 49 11.33 -1.28 -4.22
C LEU A 49 10.36 -1.61 -3.09
N ALA A 50 9.80 -2.82 -3.09
CA ALA A 50 8.88 -3.27 -2.05
C ALA A 50 9.55 -3.36 -0.68
N GLU A 51 10.81 -3.79 -0.62
CA GLU A 51 11.60 -3.83 0.64
C GLU A 51 11.80 -2.44 1.22
N LYS A 52 12.18 -1.45 0.40
CA LYS A 52 12.30 -0.05 0.85
C LYS A 52 10.97 0.50 1.37
N ILE A 53 9.88 0.25 0.64
CA ILE A 53 8.53 0.66 1.06
C ILE A 53 8.14 -0.01 2.38
N ARG A 54 8.46 -1.29 2.56
CA ARG A 54 8.16 -2.04 3.80
C ARG A 54 8.89 -1.43 4.99
N SER A 55 10.21 -1.24 4.87
CA SER A 55 11.02 -0.58 5.91
C SER A 55 10.42 0.77 6.34
N GLN A 56 9.95 1.56 5.37
CA GLN A 56 9.30 2.83 5.69
C GLN A 56 7.90 2.67 6.30
N GLN A 57 7.10 1.68 5.88
CA GLN A 57 5.81 1.40 6.51
C GLN A 57 5.98 1.03 7.99
N ASP A 58 6.99 0.21 8.31
CA ASP A 58 7.29 -0.17 9.69
C ASP A 58 7.65 1.06 10.54
N LYS A 59 8.50 1.96 10.00
CA LYS A 59 8.86 3.23 10.67
C LYS A 59 7.68 4.17 10.89
N CYS A 60 6.71 4.19 9.97
CA CYS A 60 5.56 5.11 10.04
C CYS A 60 4.28 4.45 10.57
N PHE A 61 4.39 3.28 11.20
CA PHE A 61 3.26 2.51 11.73
C PHE A 61 2.14 2.35 10.70
N HIS A 62 2.51 1.99 9.48
CA HIS A 62 1.59 1.69 8.38
C HIS A 62 0.67 2.87 7.97
N THR A 63 1.03 4.10 8.35
CA THR A 63 0.17 5.28 8.17
C THR A 63 0.27 5.83 6.74
N TYR A 64 1.36 5.56 6.02
CA TYR A 64 1.64 6.20 4.74
C TYR A 64 0.87 5.52 3.61
N GLY A 65 -0.06 6.27 3.00
CA GLY A 65 -0.67 5.87 1.73
C GLY A 65 0.30 6.07 0.57
N TYR A 66 -0.02 5.52 -0.60
CA TYR A 66 0.89 5.50 -1.75
C TYR A 66 1.38 6.89 -2.21
N ARG A 67 0.56 7.95 -2.03
CA ARG A 67 0.96 9.34 -2.37
C ARG A 67 2.05 9.87 -1.44
N ARG A 68 1.89 9.61 -0.13
CA ARG A 68 2.90 9.99 0.88
C ARG A 68 4.17 9.14 0.71
N MET A 69 4.01 7.85 0.43
CA MET A 69 5.13 6.96 0.12
C MET A 69 5.88 7.42 -1.15
N TRP A 70 5.17 7.87 -2.19
CA TRP A 70 5.80 8.44 -3.39
C TRP A 70 6.61 9.70 -3.10
N GLN A 71 6.08 10.63 -2.30
CA GLN A 71 6.83 11.82 -1.90
C GLN A 71 8.07 11.45 -1.09
N TRP A 72 7.95 10.50 -0.16
CA TRP A 72 9.08 10.02 0.63
C TRP A 72 10.15 9.35 -0.25
N LEU A 73 9.75 8.44 -1.15
CA LEU A 73 10.67 7.80 -2.09
C LEU A 73 11.38 8.82 -2.98
N LYS A 74 10.68 9.86 -3.43
CA LYS A 74 11.27 10.92 -4.25
C LYS A 74 12.25 11.78 -3.46
N ASN A 75 11.89 12.19 -2.25
CA ASN A 75 12.63 13.21 -1.49
C ASN A 75 13.75 12.63 -0.62
N SER A 76 13.59 11.41 -0.12
CA SER A 76 14.53 10.78 0.82
C SER A 76 15.40 9.70 0.19
N GLU A 77 14.90 9.03 -0.86
CA GLU A 77 15.59 7.90 -1.49
C GLU A 77 16.01 8.19 -2.95
N GLU A 78 15.67 9.37 -3.48
CA GLU A 78 15.88 9.78 -4.88
C GLU A 78 15.28 8.80 -5.92
N ILE A 79 14.32 7.97 -5.51
CA ILE A 79 13.66 7.00 -6.38
C ILE A 79 12.47 7.68 -7.07
N ILE A 80 12.63 7.94 -8.36
CA ILE A 80 11.61 8.59 -9.18
C ILE A 80 10.84 7.53 -9.97
N HIS A 81 9.63 7.23 -9.50
CA HIS A 81 8.67 6.41 -10.22
C HIS A 81 7.33 7.15 -10.37
N ASN A 82 6.54 6.73 -11.36
CA ASN A 82 5.16 7.17 -11.46
C ASN A 82 4.40 6.76 -10.17
N PRO A 83 3.60 7.65 -9.55
CA PRO A 83 2.80 7.32 -8.37
C PRO A 83 1.94 6.06 -8.52
N LYS A 84 1.47 5.76 -9.73
CA LYS A 84 0.69 4.56 -10.04
C LYS A 84 1.53 3.27 -9.99
N THR A 85 2.82 3.35 -10.30
CA THR A 85 3.75 2.23 -10.14
C THR A 85 3.90 1.87 -8.66
N ILE A 86 4.05 2.87 -7.80
CA ILE A 86 4.14 2.66 -6.35
C ILE A 86 2.85 2.06 -5.82
N LEU A 87 1.69 2.58 -6.25
CA LEU A 87 0.40 1.98 -5.90
C LEU A 87 0.31 0.51 -6.33
N ARG A 88 0.72 0.17 -7.56
CA ARG A 88 0.74 -1.21 -8.07
C ARG A 88 1.62 -2.10 -7.20
N VAL A 89 2.82 -1.65 -6.86
CA VAL A 89 3.77 -2.39 -6.01
C VAL A 89 3.21 -2.57 -4.60
N MET A 90 2.73 -1.49 -3.97
CA MET A 90 2.12 -1.58 -2.64
C MET A 90 0.93 -2.56 -2.61
N LYS A 91 0.07 -2.56 -3.63
CA LYS A 91 -1.02 -3.54 -3.76
C LYS A 91 -0.51 -4.98 -3.87
N LYS A 92 0.48 -5.20 -4.73
CA LYS A 92 1.05 -6.53 -4.99
C LYS A 92 1.66 -7.18 -3.74
N TYR A 93 2.28 -6.37 -2.88
CA TYR A 93 2.94 -6.85 -1.65
C TYR A 93 2.13 -6.62 -0.37
N GLY A 94 0.89 -6.15 -0.46
CA GLY A 94 0.05 -5.89 0.72
C GLY A 94 0.54 -4.74 1.60
N LEU A 95 1.30 -3.78 1.06
CA LEU A 95 1.92 -2.66 1.79
C LEU A 95 1.04 -1.39 1.79
N LEU A 96 -0.28 -1.54 1.64
CA LEU A 96 -1.18 -0.40 1.67
C LEU A 96 -1.27 0.19 3.08
N SER A 97 -1.58 1.49 3.17
CA SER A 97 -1.78 2.14 4.46
C SER A 97 -2.93 1.52 5.23
N GLU A 98 -2.74 1.35 6.53
CA GLU A 98 -3.81 0.99 7.44
C GLU A 98 -4.74 2.16 7.67
N ILE A 99 -6.04 1.94 7.43
CA ILE A 99 -7.08 2.90 7.78
C ILE A 99 -7.28 2.81 9.29
N ARG A 100 -6.75 3.78 10.04
CA ARG A 100 -7.01 3.87 11.47
C ARG A 100 -8.51 3.94 11.72
N ARG A 101 -9.04 2.98 12.48
CA ARG A 101 -10.43 3.02 12.93
C ARG A 101 -10.64 4.31 13.72
N ARG A 102 -11.73 5.03 13.40
CA ARG A 102 -12.14 6.20 14.18
C ARG A 102 -12.30 5.78 15.63
N ARG A 103 -11.52 6.37 16.54
CA ARG A 103 -11.76 6.20 17.98
C ARG A 103 -13.14 6.76 18.28
N ARG A 104 -14.00 5.94 18.91
CA ARG A 104 -15.27 6.42 19.44
C ARG A 104 -14.94 7.45 20.50
N TRP A 105 -15.60 8.61 20.43
CA TRP A 105 -15.46 9.61 21.48
C TRP A 105 -15.95 8.97 22.78
N GLN A 106 -15.06 8.93 23.77
CA GLN A 106 -15.39 8.52 25.13
C GLN A 106 -15.36 9.80 25.95
N GLN A 107 -16.41 10.03 26.73
CA GLN A 107 -16.45 11.13 27.68
C GLN A 107 -15.40 10.86 28.76
N MET A 108 -14.21 11.45 28.61
CA MET A 108 -13.13 11.34 29.59
C MET A 108 -13.47 12.24 30.78
N GLY A 109 -14.28 11.69 31.70
CA GLY A 109 -14.71 12.36 32.92
C GLY A 109 -15.86 13.35 32.72
N GLN A 110 -16.69 13.49 33.75
CA GLN A 110 -17.51 14.68 33.92
C GLN A 110 -16.59 15.79 34.45
N GLN A 111 -16.57 16.92 33.76
CA GLN A 111 -15.94 18.12 34.27
C GLN A 111 -16.74 18.53 35.52
N LEU A 112 -16.14 18.39 36.72
CA LEU A 112 -16.78 18.69 38.01
C LEU A 112 -17.38 20.10 38.05
N HIS A 113 -16.73 21.05 37.37
CA HIS A 113 -17.24 22.41 37.21
C HIS A 113 -17.22 22.85 35.76
N LYS A 114 -18.40 23.24 35.27
CA LYS A 114 -18.61 23.84 33.96
C LYS A 114 -18.90 25.32 34.16
N TYR A 115 -17.94 26.17 33.81
CA TYR A 115 -18.15 27.62 33.81
C TYR A 115 -19.13 28.02 32.70
N GLN A 116 -19.96 29.02 32.98
CA GLN A 116 -20.88 29.55 31.99
C GLN A 116 -20.08 30.25 30.86
N ASN A 117 -20.46 30.02 29.61
CA ASN A 117 -19.88 30.75 28.48
C ASN A 117 -20.44 32.18 28.45
N LEU A 118 -19.84 33.08 29.22
CA LEU A 118 -20.25 34.48 29.35
C LEU A 118 -20.13 35.25 28.03
N LEU A 119 -19.15 34.87 27.20
CA LEU A 119 -18.84 35.53 25.94
C LEU A 119 -19.84 35.14 24.83
N ASN A 120 -20.38 33.92 24.89
CA ASN A 120 -21.36 33.36 23.97
C ASN A 120 -21.11 33.71 22.48
N ARG A 121 -19.85 33.56 22.04
CA ARG A 121 -19.34 33.88 20.69
C ARG A 121 -19.41 35.36 20.26
N ASN A 122 -19.72 36.28 21.17
CA ASN A 122 -19.66 37.71 20.90
C ASN A 122 -18.25 38.26 21.13
N PHE A 123 -17.36 38.12 20.15
CA PHE A 123 -15.96 38.57 20.27
C PHE A 123 -15.72 40.06 19.96
N GLN A 124 -16.73 40.77 19.42
CA GLN A 124 -16.61 42.20 19.13
C GLN A 124 -16.67 43.03 20.42
N ALA A 125 -15.82 44.04 20.53
CA ALA A 125 -15.81 44.99 21.64
C ALA A 125 -15.66 46.42 21.10
N GLU A 126 -16.31 47.37 21.76
CA GLU A 126 -16.29 48.80 21.38
C GLU A 126 -14.93 49.47 21.66
N ALA A 127 -14.16 48.93 22.61
CA ALA A 127 -12.86 49.44 23.02
C ALA A 127 -11.97 48.30 23.54
N PRO A 128 -10.64 48.50 23.60
CA PRO A 128 -9.73 47.57 24.26
C PRO A 128 -10.17 47.27 25.71
N ASN A 129 -9.82 46.07 26.21
CA ASN A 129 -10.05 45.67 27.61
C ASN A 129 -11.52 45.67 28.09
N ARG A 130 -12.50 45.65 27.18
CA ARG A 130 -13.94 45.59 27.54
C ARG A 130 -14.45 44.18 27.86
N LYS A 131 -13.72 43.13 27.47
CA LYS A 131 -14.13 41.74 27.67
C LYS A 131 -12.95 40.94 28.22
N TRP A 132 -13.12 40.40 29.42
CA TRP A 132 -12.19 39.51 30.09
C TRP A 132 -12.98 38.33 30.63
N VAL A 133 -12.57 37.12 30.27
CA VAL A 133 -13.20 35.88 30.73
C VAL A 133 -12.05 34.92 31.04
N THR A 134 -12.14 34.19 32.15
CA THR A 134 -11.19 33.15 32.58
C THR A 134 -11.69 31.76 32.24
#